data_AF-A0A0N7I414-F1
#
_entry.id   AF-A0A0N7I414-F1
#
_cell.length_a   1.000
_cell.length_b   1.000
_cell.length_c   1.000
_cell.angle_alpha   90.00
_cell.angle_beta   90.00
_cell.angle_gamma   90.00
#
_symmetry.space_group_name_H-M   'P 1'
#
loop_
_entity.id
_entity.type
_entity.pdbx_description
1 polymer ?
#
loop_
_entity_poly.entity_id
_entity_poly.type
_entity_poly.pdbx_seq_one_letter_code
_entity_poly.pdbx_strand_id
1 'polypeptide(L)'
;MFAAVAIVHAVLVFAQPILAGMSLEGRDGALDLHYANGMAIMTVAAVQIVAALLWWKPGGGPARAIGVSAVLLVLEVVQFLIGSAGGFTLHLPLGIVLLLGAAAAAYLPFRQRDEIAA
;
A
#
# COMPACT_ATOMS: atom_id res chain seq x y z
N MET A 1 12.31 4.11 10.39
CA MET A 1 10.92 3.70 10.72
C MET A 1 10.02 3.71 9.49
N PHE A 2 9.82 4.86 8.82
CA PHE A 2 8.97 4.95 7.61
C PHE A 2 9.32 3.94 6.52
N ALA A 3 10.61 3.80 6.16
CA ALA A 3 11.05 2.86 5.14
C ALA A 3 10.60 1.41 5.41
N ALA A 4 10.73 0.94 6.65
CA ALA A 4 10.31 -0.41 7.02
C ALA A 4 8.79 -0.58 6.89
N VAL A 5 8.00 0.39 7.35
CA VAL A 5 6.54 0.37 7.21
C VAL A 5 6.12 0.38 5.73
N ALA A 6 6.74 1.24 4.91
CA ALA A 6 6.43 1.32 3.49
C ALA A 6 6.82 0.05 2.71
N ILE A 7 7.93 -0.62 3.10
CA ILE A 7 8.32 -1.92 2.53
C ILE A 7 7.30 -3.00 2.91
N VAL A 8 6.93 -3.09 4.19
CA VAL A 8 5.89 -4.05 4.65
C VAL A 8 4.59 -3.80 3.90
N HIS A 9 4.19 -2.54 3.78
CA HIS A 9 3.01 -2.15 3.04
C HIS A 9 3.07 -2.61 1.58
N ALA A 10 4.17 -2.35 0.88
CA ALA A 10 4.37 -2.80 -0.49
C ALA A 10 4.32 -4.33 -0.60
N VAL A 11 4.96 -5.08 0.30
CA VAL A 11 4.90 -6.56 0.30
C VAL A 11 3.46 -7.06 0.40
N LEU A 12 2.65 -6.49 1.30
CA LEU A 12 1.24 -6.87 1.45
C LEU A 12 0.42 -6.55 0.19
N VAL A 13 0.64 -5.37 -0.41
CA VAL A 13 -0.02 -4.96 -1.67
C VAL A 13 0.39 -5.88 -2.83
N PHE A 14 1.65 -6.28 -2.93
CA PHE A 14 2.12 -7.24 -3.95
C PHE A 14 1.60 -8.65 -3.71
N ALA A 15 1.29 -9.03 -2.47
CA ALA A 15 0.64 -10.31 -2.16
C ALA A 15 -0.83 -10.34 -2.61
N GLN A 16 -1.51 -9.20 -2.73
CA GLN A 16 -2.93 -9.16 -3.11
C GLN A 16 -3.30 -9.87 -4.41
N PRO A 17 -2.64 -9.59 -5.56
CA PRO A 17 -2.98 -10.26 -6.81
C PRO A 17 -2.71 -11.78 -6.76
N ILE A 18 -1.75 -12.23 -5.94
CA ILE A 18 -1.48 -13.66 -5.74
C ILE A 18 -2.65 -14.32 -5.01
N LEU A 19 -3.13 -13.72 -3.92
CA LEU A 19 -4.27 -14.22 -3.15
C LEU A 19 -5.58 -14.17 -3.96
N ALA A 20 -5.79 -13.11 -4.74
CA ALA A 20 -6.91 -13.01 -5.67
C ALA A 20 -6.83 -14.08 -6.76
N GLY A 21 -5.65 -14.30 -7.35
CA GLY A 21 -5.41 -15.36 -8.35
C GLY A 21 -5.71 -16.75 -7.80
N MET A 22 -5.21 -17.06 -6.59
CA MET A 22 -5.53 -18.31 -5.89
C MET A 22 -7.04 -18.49 -5.67
N SER A 23 -7.76 -17.41 -5.38
CA SER A 23 -9.23 -17.45 -5.27
C SER A 23 -9.90 -17.73 -6.61
N LEU A 24 -9.41 -17.16 -7.71
CA LEU A 24 -9.92 -17.40 -9.06
C LEU A 24 -9.65 -18.84 -9.54
N GLU A 25 -8.56 -19.45 -9.06
CA GLU A 25 -8.24 -20.87 -9.27
C GLU A 25 -9.10 -21.81 -8.41
N GLY A 26 -9.94 -21.29 -7.52
CA GLY A 26 -10.82 -22.08 -6.66
C GLY A 26 -10.14 -22.69 -5.44
N ARG A 27 -9.00 -22.14 -4.99
CA ARG A 27 -8.30 -22.63 -3.80
C ARG A 27 -9.06 -22.26 -2.53
N ASP A 28 -9.36 -23.27 -1.71
CA ASP A 28 -10.08 -23.10 -0.45
C ASP A 28 -9.43 -22.05 0.47
N GLY A 29 -10.26 -21.15 1.01
CA GLY A 29 -9.85 -20.07 1.92
C GLY A 29 -9.06 -18.92 1.30
N ALA A 30 -8.73 -18.97 0.00
CA ALA A 30 -7.96 -17.91 -0.65
C ALA A 30 -8.70 -16.57 -0.69
N LEU A 31 -10.03 -16.58 -0.84
CA LEU A 31 -10.84 -15.36 -0.78
C LEU A 31 -10.83 -14.72 0.62
N ASP A 32 -10.89 -15.54 1.67
CA ASP A 32 -10.82 -15.05 3.06
C ASP A 32 -9.43 -14.48 3.36
N LEU A 33 -8.37 -15.11 2.86
CA LEU A 33 -7.01 -14.60 2.95
C LEU A 33 -6.83 -13.29 2.18
N HIS A 34 -7.39 -13.20 0.96
CA HIS A 34 -7.42 -11.98 0.16
C HIS A 34 -8.07 -10.83 0.94
N TYR A 35 -9.22 -11.10 1.55
CA TYR A 35 -9.94 -10.14 2.39
C TYR A 35 -9.14 -9.73 3.63
N ALA A 36 -8.62 -10.71 4.39
CA ALA A 36 -7.83 -10.47 5.59
C ALA A 36 -6.57 -9.65 5.30
N ASN A 37 -5.86 -9.96 4.20
CA ASN A 37 -4.73 -9.17 3.73
C ASN A 37 -5.15 -7.75 3.32
N GLY A 38 -6.37 -7.56 2.79
CA GLY A 38 -6.92 -6.24 2.47
C GLY A 38 -7.08 -5.37 3.71
N MET A 39 -7.59 -5.96 4.79
CA MET A 39 -7.69 -5.28 6.09
C MET A 39 -6.30 -4.95 6.68
N ALA A 40 -5.34 -5.86 6.52
CA ALA A 40 -3.95 -5.63 6.94
C ALA A 40 -3.30 -4.46 6.19
N ILE A 41 -3.51 -4.38 4.87
CA ILE A 41 -3.04 -3.26 4.03
C ILE A 41 -3.55 -1.93 4.57
N MET A 42 -4.87 -1.79 4.74
CA MET A 42 -5.47 -0.54 5.23
C MET A 42 -4.94 -0.15 6.62
N THR A 43 -4.75 -1.14 7.49
CA THR A 43 -4.17 -0.92 8.82
C THR A 43 -2.72 -0.42 8.73
N VAL A 44 -1.90 -1.07 7.91
CA VAL A 44 -0.50 -0.68 7.69
C VAL A 44 -0.39 0.68 7.01
N ALA A 45 -1.28 1.02 6.07
CA ALA A 45 -1.32 2.32 5.42
C ALA A 45 -1.64 3.46 6.41
N ALA A 46 -2.55 3.24 7.36
CA ALA A 46 -2.79 4.19 8.45
C ALA A 46 -1.53 4.37 9.33
N VAL A 47 -0.84 3.28 9.67
CA VAL A 47 0.44 3.32 10.39
C VAL A 47 1.51 4.04 9.55
N GLN A 48 1.51 3.88 8.23
CA GLN A 48 2.44 4.55 7.32
C GLN A 48 2.30 6.06 7.36
N ILE A 49 1.08 6.60 7.50
CA ILE A 49 0.85 8.04 7.68
C ILE A 49 1.52 8.54 8.96
N VAL A 50 1.34 7.83 10.08
CA VAL A 50 2.00 8.15 11.36
C VAL A 50 3.52 8.09 11.21
N ALA A 51 4.02 7.06 10.53
CA ALA A 51 5.45 6.92 10.26
C ALA A 51 5.99 8.04 9.36
N ALA A 52 5.21 8.52 8.40
CA ALA A 52 5.56 9.64 7.53
C ALA A 52 5.61 10.96 8.30
N LEU A 53 4.67 11.20 9.22
CA LEU A 53 4.66 12.37 10.11
C LEU A 53 5.91 12.40 11.00
N LEU A 54 6.26 11.25 11.59
CA LEU A 54 7.46 11.09 12.41
C LEU A 54 8.74 11.16 11.58
N TRP A 55 8.71 10.72 10.33
CA TRP A 55 9.86 10.92 9.46
C TRP A 55 10.05 12.39 9.09
N TRP A 56 8.98 13.15 8.84
CA TRP A 56 9.04 14.56 8.49
C TRP A 56 9.49 15.46 9.66
N LYS A 57 8.72 15.51 10.76
CA LYS A 57 8.91 16.52 11.82
C LYS A 57 10.18 16.30 12.64
N PRO A 58 10.35 15.16 13.36
CA PRO A 58 11.59 14.90 14.09
C PRO A 58 12.68 14.24 13.24
N GLY A 59 12.35 13.58 12.13
CA GLY A 59 13.31 12.81 11.33
C GLY A 59 13.92 13.51 10.12
N GLY A 60 13.50 14.74 9.77
CA GLY A 60 14.02 15.51 8.63
C GLY A 60 13.66 14.97 7.23
N GLY A 61 12.73 14.02 7.14
CA GLY A 61 12.18 13.50 5.89
C GLY A 61 11.29 14.52 5.18
N PRO A 62 10.92 14.30 3.90
CA PRO A 62 10.14 15.25 3.14
C PRO A 62 8.65 15.17 3.51
N ALA A 63 7.99 16.32 3.66
CA ALA A 63 6.55 16.40 3.95
C ALA A 63 5.67 15.66 2.92
N ARG A 64 6.14 15.53 1.67
CA ARG A 64 5.45 14.80 0.59
C ARG A 64 5.11 13.35 0.94
N ALA A 65 5.89 12.71 1.83
CA ALA A 65 5.63 11.34 2.26
C ALA A 65 4.27 11.20 2.98
N ILE A 66 3.80 12.25 3.66
CA ILE A 66 2.49 12.29 4.32
C ILE A 66 1.38 12.26 3.26
N GLY A 67 1.47 13.14 2.27
CA GLY A 67 0.50 13.22 1.17
C GLY A 67 0.42 11.93 0.37
N VAL A 68 1.56 11.34 0.01
CA VAL A 68 1.60 10.03 -0.69
C VAL A 68 0.93 8.95 0.15
N SER A 69 1.22 8.87 1.45
CA SER A 69 0.63 7.85 2.33
C SER A 69 -0.89 8.05 2.51
N ALA A 70 -1.34 9.30 2.60
CA ALA A 70 -2.77 9.61 2.70
C ALA A 70 -3.53 9.26 1.41
N VAL A 71 -2.97 9.56 0.24
CA VAL A 71 -3.56 9.19 -1.05
C VAL A 71 -3.65 7.67 -1.20
N LEU A 72 -2.60 6.94 -0.83
CA LEU A 72 -2.61 5.47 -0.86
C LEU A 72 -3.74 4.90 0.01
N LEU A 73 -3.84 5.34 1.28
CA LEU A 73 -4.91 4.88 2.17
C LEU A 73 -6.30 5.16 1.60
N VAL A 74 -6.54 6.35 1.04
CA VAL A 74 -7.83 6.69 0.41
C VAL A 74 -8.11 5.76 -0.77
N LEU A 75 -7.13 5.55 -1.65
CA LEU A 75 -7.30 4.68 -2.80
C LEU A 75 -7.51 3.22 -2.39
N GLU A 76 -6.89 2.75 -1.31
CA GLU A 76 -7.11 1.41 -0.75
C GLU A 76 -8.51 1.24 -0.17
N VAL A 77 -9.04 2.26 0.53
CA VAL A 77 -10.44 2.27 0.98
C VAL A 77 -11.38 2.17 -0.22
N VAL A 78 -11.14 2.97 -1.27
CA VAL A 78 -11.94 2.91 -2.51
C VAL A 78 -11.82 1.54 -3.16
N GLN A 79 -10.62 0.98 -3.23
CA GLN A 79 -10.35 -0.35 -3.78
C GLN A 79 -11.10 -1.45 -3.05
N PHE A 80 -11.13 -1.39 -1.71
CA PHE A 80 -11.85 -2.32 -0.85
C PHE A 80 -13.37 -2.25 -1.09
N LEU A 81 -13.92 -1.04 -1.18
CA LEU A 81 -15.35 -0.84 -1.44
C LEU A 81 -15.76 -1.34 -2.83
N ILE A 82 -14.98 -1.02 -3.87
CA ILE A 82 -15.22 -1.50 -5.24
C ILE A 82 -15.13 -3.03 -5.30
N GLY A 83 -14.11 -3.62 -4.67
CA GLY A 83 -13.93 -5.08 -4.61
C GLY A 83 -15.09 -5.78 -3.91
N SER A 84 -15.52 -5.24 -2.77
CA SER A 84 -16.65 -5.77 -1.98
C SER A 84 -17.98 -5.68 -2.75
N ALA A 85 -18.12 -4.70 -3.65
CA ALA A 85 -19.28 -4.55 -4.51
C ALA A 85 -19.23 -5.40 -5.80
N GLY A 86 -18.17 -6.20 -6.00
CA GLY A 86 -18.00 -7.01 -7.22
C GLY A 86 -17.62 -6.20 -8.47
N GLY A 87 -17.13 -4.97 -8.31
CA GLY A 87 -16.77 -4.05 -9.39
C GLY A 87 -15.44 -4.36 -10.08
N PHE A 88 -15.24 -5.59 -10.56
CA PHE A 88 -13.94 -6.10 -11.03
C PHE A 88 -13.28 -5.22 -12.13
N THR A 89 -14.07 -4.65 -13.04
CA THR A 89 -13.58 -3.76 -14.11
C THR A 89 -12.78 -2.57 -13.58
N LEU A 90 -13.15 -2.03 -12.41
CA LEU A 90 -12.44 -0.93 -11.78
C LEU A 90 -11.45 -1.42 -10.71
N HIS A 91 -11.79 -2.51 -10.01
CA HIS A 91 -10.94 -3.09 -8.98
C HIS A 91 -9.58 -3.52 -9.54
N LEU A 92 -9.55 -4.22 -10.68
CA LEU A 92 -8.29 -4.73 -11.24
C LEU A 92 -7.32 -3.60 -11.63
N PRO A 93 -7.73 -2.59 -12.43
CA PRO A 93 -6.84 -1.48 -12.79
C PRO A 93 -6.39 -0.64 -11.59
N LEU A 94 -7.29 -0.33 -10.65
CA LEU A 94 -6.93 0.42 -9.45
C LEU A 94 -5.96 -0.35 -8.55
N GLY A 95 -6.08 -1.69 -8.50
CA GLY A 95 -5.09 -2.55 -7.83
C GLY A 95 -3.69 -2.41 -8.40
N ILE A 96 -3.54 -2.30 -9.73
CA ILE A 96 -2.24 -2.08 -10.39
C ILE A 96 -1.68 -0.69 -10.02
N VAL A 97 -2.53 0.33 -10.00
CA VAL A 97 -2.13 1.69 -9.57
C VAL A 97 -1.60 1.67 -8.14
N LEU A 98 -2.27 0.95 -7.23
CA LEU A 98 -1.84 0.77 -5.85
C LEU A 98 -0.52 0.00 -5.74
N LEU A 99 -0.30 -1.04 -6.55
CA LEU A 99 0.98 -1.77 -6.63
C LEU A 99 2.14 -0.81 -6.95
N LEU A 100 1.99 0.01 -7.99
CA LEU A 100 3.01 0.97 -8.39
C LEU A 100 3.19 2.07 -7.34
N GLY A 101 2.10 2.57 -6.76
CA GLY A 101 2.11 3.58 -5.72
C GLY A 101 2.82 3.11 -4.44
N ALA A 102 2.55 1.87 -4.00
CA ALA A 102 3.19 1.28 -2.84
C ALA A 102 4.69 1.05 -3.08
N ALA A 103 5.08 0.57 -4.28
CA ALA A 103 6.48 0.46 -4.67
C ALA A 103 7.19 1.82 -4.66
N ALA A 104 6.55 2.86 -5.22
CA ALA A 104 7.09 4.21 -5.21
C ALA A 104 7.26 4.75 -3.78
N ALA A 105 6.27 4.53 -2.91
CA ALA A 105 6.34 4.93 -1.51
C ALA A 105 7.47 4.21 -0.75
N ALA A 106 7.68 2.92 -0.99
CA ALA A 106 8.79 2.15 -0.44
C ALA A 106 10.16 2.63 -0.94
N TYR A 107 10.23 3.19 -2.15
CA TYR A 107 11.46 3.72 -2.74
C TYR A 107 11.82 5.14 -2.27
N LEU A 108 10.84 5.95 -1.84
CA LEU A 108 11.04 7.35 -1.41
C LEU A 108 12.24 7.58 -0.47
N PRO A 109 12.48 6.75 0.57
CA PRO A 109 13.57 6.99 1.52
C PRO A 109 14.96 6.81 0.90
N PHE A 110 15.08 5.96 -0.12
CA PHE A 110 16.33 5.70 -0.81
C PHE A 110 16.63 6.86 -1.76
N ARG A 111 15.63 7.30 -2.54
CA ARG A 111 15.75 8.47 -3.40
C ARG A 111 16.21 9.73 -2.65
N GLN A 112 15.68 9.98 -1.45
CA GLN A 112 16.08 11.16 -0.67
C GLN A 112 17.56 11.09 -0.25
N ARG A 113 18.08 9.90 0.05
CA ARG A 113 19.50 9.74 0.41
C ARG A 113 20.40 10.11 -0.77
N ASP A 114 20.03 9.69 -1.97
CA ASP A 114 20.77 10.02 -3.19
C ASP A 114 20.73 11.54 -3.47
N GLU A 115 19.57 12.18 -3.26
CA GLU A 115 19.41 13.65 -3.39
C GLU A 115 20.27 14.45 -2.39
N ILE A 116 20.60 13.89 -1.22
CA ILE A 116 21.46 14.54 -0.20
C ILE A 116 22.94 14.28 -0.44
N ALA A 117 23.30 13.16 -1.07
CA ALA A 117 24.68 12.75 -1.29
C ALA A 117 25.32 13.36 -2.56
N ALA A 118 24.52 13.97 -3.43
CA ALA A 118 24.95 14.67 -4.64
C ALA A 118 25.21 16.16 -4.38
#